data_AF-A0A1V5BB36-F1
#
_entry.id   AF-A0A1V5BB36-F1
#
_cell.length_a   1.000
_cell.length_b   1.000
_cell.length_c   1.000
_cell.angle_alpha   90.00
_cell.angle_beta   90.00
_cell.angle_gamma   90.00
#
_symmetry.space_group_name_H-M   'P 1'
#
loop_
_entity.id
_entity.type
_entity.pdbx_description
1 polymer ?
#
loop_
_entity_poly.entity_id
_entity_poly.type
_entity_poly.pdbx_seq_one_letter_code
_entity_poly.pdbx_strand_id
1 'polypeptide(L)'
;MNVKFKRSFWGYNPADVDKQLKSMDKRYKDSLMELRKQLADEVHQLQLLKVNIEKVKNNIESYKKIENEISRILLKKHLDAVEKVFMAMLDSRRAEKTATDKVLFKKDELTKLKTNIKKVKEEINSVTSRYRLLLESAEGVLPNENNQS
;
A
#
# COMPACT_ATOMS: atom_id res chain seq x y z
N MET A 1 -69.29 20.76 10.45
CA MET A 1 -70.39 20.07 11.17
C MET A 1 -71.63 20.93 11.08
N ASN A 2 -72.69 20.48 10.39
CA ASN A 2 -73.88 21.30 10.14
C ASN A 2 -74.97 20.96 11.17
N VAL A 3 -75.00 21.70 12.28
CA VAL A 3 -75.94 21.45 13.39
C VAL A 3 -77.27 22.13 13.10
N LYS A 4 -78.36 21.38 13.01
CA LYS A 4 -79.72 21.92 12.83
C LYS A 4 -80.49 21.78 14.14
N PHE A 5 -80.72 22.90 14.82
CA PHE A 5 -81.59 22.97 15.99
C PHE A 5 -83.05 23.15 15.56
N LYS A 6 -84.00 22.47 16.22
CA LYS A 6 -85.43 22.73 16.00
C LYS A 6 -85.77 24.12 16.59
N ARG A 7 -86.30 25.02 15.75
CA ARG A 7 -86.66 26.40 16.13
C ARG A 7 -88.19 26.52 16.21
N SER A 8 -88.70 26.96 17.36
CA SER A 8 -90.10 27.36 17.54
C SER A 8 -90.25 28.89 17.43
N PHE A 9 -91.49 29.40 17.50
CA PHE A 9 -91.78 30.84 17.51
C PHE A 9 -91.13 31.58 18.70
N TRP A 10 -90.76 30.86 19.77
CA TRP A 10 -90.14 31.37 21.01
C TRP A 10 -88.62 31.16 21.06
N GLY A 11 -88.01 30.53 20.06
CA GLY A 11 -86.56 30.28 20.00
C GLY A 11 -86.17 28.81 19.82
N TYR A 12 -84.94 28.47 20.18
CA TYR A 12 -84.43 27.09 20.15
C TYR A 12 -84.83 26.32 21.41
N ASN A 13 -85.05 25.01 21.29
CA ASN A 13 -85.29 24.15 22.45
C ASN A 13 -84.01 24.11 23.34
N PRO A 14 -84.05 24.62 24.59
CA PRO A 14 -82.87 24.70 25.45
C PRO A 14 -82.25 23.32 25.73
N ALA A 15 -83.07 22.27 25.88
CA ALA A 15 -82.60 20.91 26.16
C ALA A 15 -81.78 20.32 25.01
N ASP A 16 -82.15 20.62 23.76
CA ASP A 16 -81.42 20.15 22.58
C ASP A 16 -80.09 20.89 22.42
N VAL A 17 -80.07 22.19 22.71
CA VAL A 17 -78.85 23.02 22.71
C VAL A 17 -77.87 22.54 23.80
N ASP A 18 -78.35 22.30 25.03
CA ASP A 18 -77.53 21.79 26.12
C ASP A 18 -76.95 20.40 25.83
N LYS A 19 -77.76 19.51 25.23
CA LYS A 19 -77.28 18.19 24.82
C LYS A 19 -76.19 18.29 23.76
N GLN A 20 -76.34 19.22 22.81
CA GLN A 20 -75.33 19.48 21.79
C GLN A 20 -74.03 20.01 22.42
N LEU A 21 -74.12 21.01 23.30
CA LEU A 21 -72.97 21.58 24.02
C LEU A 21 -72.23 20.52 24.82
N LYS A 22 -72.94 19.67 25.58
CA LYS A 22 -72.34 18.55 26.31
C LYS A 22 -71.65 17.55 25.38
N SER A 23 -72.24 17.26 24.21
CA SER A 23 -71.62 16.37 23.22
C SER A 23 -70.37 16.95 22.56
N MET A 24 -70.31 18.29 22.39
CA MET A 24 -69.15 18.98 21.84
C MET A 24 -68.05 19.05 22.89
N ASP A 25 -68.39 19.42 24.13
CA ASP A 25 -67.45 19.45 25.26
C ASP A 25 -66.80 18.08 25.50
N LYS A 26 -67.60 17.00 25.46
CA LYS A 26 -67.06 15.63 25.54
C LYS A 26 -66.07 15.34 24.41
N ARG A 27 -66.43 15.64 23.15
CA ARG A 27 -65.54 15.40 21.99
C ARG A 27 -64.24 16.19 22.08
N TYR A 28 -64.29 17.45 22.50
CA TYR A 28 -63.08 18.25 22.66
C TYR A 28 -62.21 17.75 23.81
N LYS A 29 -62.80 17.30 24.91
CA LYS A 29 -62.06 16.67 26.02
C LYS A 29 -61.39 15.37 25.60
N ASP A 30 -62.10 14.52 24.86
CA ASP A 30 -61.56 13.26 24.34
C ASP A 30 -60.39 13.54 23.37
N SER A 31 -60.55 14.49 22.44
CA SER A 31 -59.49 14.90 21.50
C SER A 31 -58.29 15.53 22.20
N LEU A 32 -58.50 16.38 23.22
CA LEU A 32 -57.42 16.94 24.03
C LEU A 32 -56.65 15.86 24.79
N MET A 33 -57.34 14.84 25.30
CA MET A 33 -56.70 13.72 25.97
C MET A 33 -55.86 12.89 25.00
N GLU A 34 -56.37 12.63 23.80
CA GLU A 34 -55.64 11.90 22.75
C GLU A 34 -54.39 12.65 22.29
N LEU A 35 -54.51 13.96 22.01
CA LEU A 35 -53.37 14.82 21.66
C LEU A 35 -52.32 14.87 22.78
N ARG A 36 -52.74 14.89 24.05
CA ARG A 36 -51.80 14.83 25.19
C ARG A 36 -51.05 13.51 25.26
N LYS A 37 -51.70 12.39 24.94
CA LYS A 37 -51.03 11.08 24.87
C LYS A 37 -50.02 11.05 23.73
N GLN A 38 -50.42 11.48 22.53
CA GLN A 38 -49.53 11.58 21.37
C GLN A 38 -48.31 12.46 21.67
N LEU A 39 -48.50 13.63 22.30
CA LEU A 39 -47.41 14.51 22.68
C LEU A 39 -46.45 13.83 23.68
N ALA A 40 -46.98 13.09 24.67
CA ALA A 40 -46.14 12.37 25.62
C ALA A 40 -45.31 11.27 24.93
N ASP A 41 -45.92 10.53 24.01
CA ASP A 41 -45.25 9.48 23.23
C ASP A 41 -44.16 10.07 22.33
N GLU A 42 -44.43 11.17 21.62
CA GLU A 42 -43.45 11.87 20.79
C GLU A 42 -42.28 12.42 21.61
N VAL A 43 -42.55 13.01 22.78
CA VAL A 43 -41.51 13.49 23.70
C VAL A 43 -40.64 12.33 24.18
N HIS A 44 -41.23 11.18 24.48
CA HIS A 44 -40.49 9.99 24.88
C HIS A 44 -39.60 9.46 23.73
N GLN A 45 -40.14 9.38 22.51
CA GLN A 45 -39.36 8.99 21.33
C GLN A 45 -38.19 9.95 21.06
N LEU A 46 -38.41 11.26 21.23
CA LEU A 46 -37.37 12.27 21.07
C LEU A 46 -36.23 12.07 22.09
N GLN A 47 -36.56 11.76 23.35
CA GLN A 47 -35.56 11.45 24.37
C GLN A 47 -34.76 10.18 24.03
N LEU A 48 -35.42 9.12 23.57
CA LEU A 48 -34.74 7.90 23.12
C LEU A 48 -33.80 8.17 21.95
N LEU A 49 -34.24 8.97 20.96
CA LEU A 49 -33.40 9.36 19.83
C LEU A 49 -32.19 10.18 20.27
N LYS A 50 -32.33 11.12 21.21
CA LYS A 50 -31.20 11.88 21.77
C LYS A 50 -30.15 10.95 22.40
N VAL A 51 -30.58 10.01 23.23
CA VAL A 51 -29.68 9.03 23.86
C VAL A 51 -28.99 8.17 22.79
N ASN A 52 -29.71 7.75 21.75
CA ASN A 52 -29.12 6.98 20.66
C ASN A 52 -28.10 7.79 19.86
N ILE A 53 -28.37 9.07 19.58
CA ILE A 53 -27.42 9.97 18.92
C ILE A 53 -26.14 10.10 19.74
N GLU A 54 -26.24 10.29 21.05
CA GLU A 54 -25.07 10.38 21.94
C GLU A 54 -24.26 9.08 21.94
N LYS A 55 -24.92 7.92 22.02
CA LYS A 55 -24.25 6.60 21.93
C LYS A 55 -23.52 6.44 20.60
N VAL A 56 -24.18 6.77 19.48
CA VAL A 56 -23.57 6.67 18.14
C VAL A 56 -22.39 7.63 18.01
N LYS A 57 -22.50 8.86 18.53
CA LYS A 57 -21.40 9.82 18.53
C LYS A 57 -20.18 9.30 19.29
N ASN A 58 -20.39 8.76 20.49
CA ASN A 58 -19.33 8.17 21.30
C ASN A 58 -18.65 6.97 20.59
N ASN A 59 -19.44 6.14 19.90
CA ASN A 59 -18.90 5.03 19.11
C ASN A 59 -18.08 5.51 17.91
N ILE A 60 -18.51 6.57 17.22
CA ILE A 60 -17.73 7.15 16.12
C ILE A 60 -16.39 7.70 16.64
N GLU A 61 -16.39 8.37 17.79
CA GLU A 61 -15.16 8.88 18.40
C GLU A 61 -14.21 7.75 18.81
N SER A 62 -14.73 6.62 19.33
CA SER A 62 -13.90 5.46 19.65
C SER A 62 -13.32 4.80 18.40
N TYR A 63 -14.12 4.64 17.33
CA TYR A 63 -13.64 4.10 16.07
C TYR A 63 -12.57 4.98 15.42
N LYS A 64 -12.72 6.31 15.45
CA LYS A 64 -11.68 7.24 14.97
C LYS A 64 -10.36 7.10 15.73
N LYS A 65 -10.40 6.84 17.04
CA LYS A 65 -9.18 6.60 17.83
C LYS A 65 -8.49 5.31 17.39
N ILE A 66 -9.25 4.23 17.20
CA ILE A 66 -8.73 2.94 16.74
C ILE A 66 -8.15 3.06 15.32
N GLU A 67 -8.84 3.75 14.41
CA GLU A 67 -8.39 3.98 13.04
C GLU A 67 -7.06 4.74 13.00
N ASN A 68 -6.92 5.79 13.83
CA ASN A 68 -5.66 6.53 13.94
C ASN A 68 -4.52 5.66 14.48
N GLU A 69 -4.80 4.78 15.44
CA GLU A 69 -3.81 3.86 16.00
C GLU A 69 -3.35 2.82 14.95
N ILE A 70 -4.30 2.21 14.24
CA ILE A 70 -4.01 1.28 13.14
C ILE A 70 -3.20 1.99 12.04
N SER A 71 -3.61 3.18 11.63
CA SER A 71 -2.91 3.96 10.60
C SER A 71 -1.48 4.28 11.00
N ARG A 72 -1.24 4.63 12.28
CA ARG A 72 0.10 4.88 12.80
C ARG A 72 0.97 3.63 12.80
N ILE A 73 0.42 2.48 13.19
CA ILE A 73 1.13 1.20 13.18
C ILE A 73 1.48 0.80 11.75
N LEU A 74 0.53 0.89 10.82
CA LEU A 74 0.74 0.57 9.41
C LEU A 74 1.79 1.48 8.78
N LEU A 75 1.72 2.78 9.02
CA LEU A 75 2.71 3.73 8.51
C LEU A 75 4.11 3.41 9.05
N LYS A 76 4.24 3.14 10.35
CA LYS A 76 5.52 2.76 10.94
C LYS A 76 6.08 1.48 10.30
N LYS A 77 5.26 0.44 10.18
CA LYS A 77 5.68 -0.83 9.56
C LYS A 77 6.06 -0.67 8.10
N HIS A 78 5.35 0.19 7.36
CA HIS A 78 5.68 0.49 5.99
C HIS A 78 7.03 1.21 5.87
N LEU A 79 7.29 2.21 6.70
CA LEU A 79 8.57 2.91 6.74
C LEU A 79 9.73 1.98 7.10
N ASP A 80 9.55 1.13 8.13
CA ASP A 80 10.56 0.13 8.53
C ASP A 80 10.87 -0.85 7.37
N ALA A 81 9.85 -1.23 6.59
CA ALA A 81 10.02 -2.11 5.44
C ALA A 81 10.76 -1.41 4.29
N VAL A 82 10.41 -0.16 3.99
CA VAL A 82 11.07 0.66 2.96
C VAL A 82 12.54 0.87 3.32
N GLU A 83 12.85 1.16 4.58
CA GLU A 83 14.24 1.30 5.06
C GLU A 83 15.05 0.02 4.81
N LYS A 84 14.50 -1.15 5.15
CA LYS A 84 15.17 -2.45 4.90
C LYS A 84 15.44 -2.70 3.43
N VAL A 85 14.46 -2.42 2.56
CA VAL A 85 14.62 -2.56 1.11
C VAL A 85 15.68 -1.60 0.59
N PHE A 86 15.67 -0.36 1.06
CA PHE A 86 16.66 0.64 0.67
C PHE A 86 18.09 0.24 1.09
N MET A 87 18.26 -0.24 2.32
CA MET A 87 19.57 -0.73 2.80
C MET A 87 20.04 -1.94 2.00
N ALA A 88 19.17 -2.91 1.72
CA ALA A 88 19.50 -4.05 0.87
C ALA A 88 19.91 -3.64 -0.55
N MET A 89 19.26 -2.61 -1.11
CA MET A 89 19.60 -2.06 -2.42
C MET A 89 20.99 -1.38 -2.41
N LEU A 90 21.32 -0.64 -1.35
CA LEU A 90 22.65 -0.05 -1.18
C LEU A 90 23.74 -1.11 -1.04
N ASP A 91 23.49 -2.17 -0.26
CA ASP A 91 24.44 -3.26 -0.09
C ASP A 91 24.64 -4.06 -1.38
N SER A 92 23.55 -4.33 -2.12
CA SER A 92 23.62 -4.93 -3.45
C SER A 92 24.47 -4.09 -4.40
N ARG A 93 24.28 -2.77 -4.44
CA ARG A 93 25.08 -1.87 -5.28
C ARG A 93 26.58 -1.88 -4.91
N ARG A 94 26.91 -1.98 -3.63
CA ARG A 94 28.31 -2.11 -3.16
C ARG A 94 28.89 -3.47 -3.56
N ALA A 95 28.13 -4.54 -3.40
CA ALA A 95 28.53 -5.88 -3.81
C ALA A 95 28.77 -5.95 -5.32
N GLU A 96 27.89 -5.36 -6.13
CA GLU A 96 28.07 -5.25 -7.58
C GLU A 96 29.35 -4.50 -7.93
N LYS A 97 29.58 -3.32 -7.34
CA LYS A 97 30.79 -2.54 -7.60
C LYS A 97 32.07 -3.32 -7.25
N THR A 98 32.11 -3.96 -6.09
CA THR A 98 33.27 -4.77 -5.70
C THR A 98 33.47 -5.99 -6.60
N ALA A 99 32.40 -6.61 -7.09
CA ALA A 99 32.48 -7.69 -8.05
C ALA A 99 33.00 -7.20 -9.41
N THR A 100 32.51 -6.05 -9.90
CA THR A 100 33.01 -5.46 -11.16
C THR A 100 34.48 -5.08 -11.07
N ASP A 101 34.93 -4.53 -9.93
CA ASP A 101 36.34 -4.19 -9.70
C ASP A 101 37.22 -5.45 -9.71
N LYS A 102 36.77 -6.54 -9.08
CA LYS A 102 37.48 -7.83 -9.12
C LYS A 102 37.55 -8.42 -10.52
N VAL A 103 36.48 -8.32 -11.30
CA VAL A 103 36.44 -8.79 -12.69
C VAL A 103 37.41 -8.00 -13.56
N LEU A 104 37.44 -6.66 -13.42
CA LEU A 104 38.39 -5.80 -14.12
C LEU A 104 39.84 -6.17 -13.76
N PHE A 105 40.13 -6.32 -12.47
CA PHE A 105 41.45 -6.73 -12.01
C PHE A 105 41.88 -8.08 -12.61
N LYS A 106 41.00 -9.09 -12.60
CA LYS A 106 41.29 -10.41 -13.19
C LYS A 106 41.46 -10.34 -14.71
N LYS A 107 40.71 -9.47 -15.38
CA LYS A 107 40.86 -9.22 -16.81
C LYS A 107 42.24 -8.63 -17.13
N ASP A 108 42.73 -7.71 -16.29
CA ASP A 108 44.07 -7.12 -16.43
C ASP A 108 45.20 -8.11 -16.14
N GLU A 109 45.02 -9.00 -15.16
CA GLU A 109 45.97 -10.11 -14.95
C GLU A 109 46.04 -11.03 -16.17
N LEU A 110 44.87 -11.35 -16.76
CA LEU A 110 44.78 -12.22 -17.93
C LEU A 110 45.43 -11.58 -19.16
N THR A 111 45.27 -10.27 -19.37
CA THR A 111 45.96 -9.56 -20.48
C THR A 111 47.47 -9.58 -20.28
N LYS A 112 47.97 -9.31 -19.06
CA LYS A 112 49.41 -9.42 -18.73
C LYS A 112 49.95 -10.82 -18.99
N LEU A 113 49.26 -11.86 -18.52
CA LEU A 113 49.63 -13.26 -18.78
C LEU A 113 49.67 -13.58 -20.27
N LYS A 114 48.66 -13.16 -21.05
CA LYS A 114 48.67 -13.34 -22.51
C LYS A 114 49.86 -12.67 -23.17
N THR A 115 50.21 -11.45 -22.75
CA THR A 115 51.40 -10.76 -23.30
C THR A 115 52.70 -11.47 -22.94
N ASN A 116 52.82 -11.97 -21.72
CA ASN A 116 54.01 -12.73 -21.29
C ASN A 116 54.14 -14.05 -22.05
N ILE A 117 53.05 -14.79 -22.22
CA ILE A 117 53.04 -16.02 -23.03
C ILE A 117 53.46 -15.73 -24.48
N LYS A 118 52.98 -14.62 -25.06
CA LYS A 118 53.38 -14.22 -26.41
C LYS A 118 54.90 -13.95 -26.49
N LYS A 119 55.47 -13.22 -25.53
CA LYS A 119 56.91 -12.96 -25.45
C LYS A 119 57.73 -14.23 -25.30
N VAL A 120 57.34 -15.12 -24.39
CA VAL A 120 58.02 -16.41 -24.19
C VAL A 120 57.95 -17.26 -25.45
N LYS A 121 56.81 -17.28 -26.16
CA LYS A 121 56.69 -17.98 -27.44
C LYS A 121 57.62 -17.40 -28.51
N GLU A 122 57.75 -16.08 -28.58
CA GLU A 122 58.68 -15.40 -29.49
C GLU A 122 60.14 -15.72 -29.14
N GLU A 123 60.50 -15.74 -27.84
CA GLU A 123 61.83 -16.13 -27.36
C GLU A 123 62.17 -17.58 -27.70
N ILE A 124 61.25 -18.52 -27.43
CA ILE A 124 61.41 -19.94 -27.80
C ILE A 124 61.64 -20.05 -29.30
N ASN A 125 60.79 -19.44 -30.12
CA ASN A 125 60.94 -19.48 -31.58
C ASN A 125 62.29 -18.91 -32.04
N SER A 126 62.76 -17.81 -31.43
CA SER A 126 64.08 -17.25 -31.69
C SER A 126 65.20 -18.24 -31.34
N VAL A 127 65.15 -18.84 -30.14
CA VAL A 127 66.14 -19.82 -29.69
C VAL A 127 66.16 -21.05 -30.60
N THR A 128 64.99 -21.62 -30.90
CA THR A 128 64.86 -22.76 -31.82
C THR A 128 65.42 -22.42 -33.21
N SER A 129 65.15 -21.21 -33.72
CA SER A 129 65.69 -20.75 -35.00
C SER A 129 67.22 -20.65 -34.98
N ARG A 130 67.81 -20.12 -33.89
CA ARG A 130 69.28 -20.07 -33.75
C ARG A 130 69.90 -21.47 -33.69
N TYR A 131 69.31 -22.39 -32.93
CA TYR A 131 69.79 -23.77 -32.87
C TYR A 131 69.66 -24.48 -34.20
N ARG A 132 68.57 -24.25 -34.94
CA ARG A 132 68.39 -24.78 -36.29
C ARG A 132 69.48 -24.29 -37.24
N LEU A 133 69.76 -22.98 -37.24
CA LEU A 133 70.85 -22.41 -38.05
C LEU A 133 72.22 -22.97 -37.66
N LEU A 134 72.48 -23.18 -36.36
CA LEU A 134 73.71 -23.80 -35.88
C LEU A 134 73.84 -25.25 -36.34
N LEU A 135 72.76 -26.04 -36.29
CA LEU A 135 72.75 -27.43 -36.77
C LEU A 135 72.93 -27.50 -38.29
N GLU A 136 72.24 -26.65 -39.06
CA GLU A 136 72.41 -26.55 -40.51
C GLU A 136 73.84 -26.09 -40.88
N SER A 137 74.48 -25.24 -40.07
CA SER A 137 75.88 -24.85 -40.27
C SER A 137 76.89 -25.94 -39.89
N ALA A 138 76.55 -26.82 -38.94
CA ALA A 138 77.37 -27.95 -38.52
C ALA A 138 77.26 -29.14 -39.48
N GLU A 139 76.10 -29.34 -40.11
CA GLU A 139 75.91 -30.30 -41.21
C GLU A 139 76.59 -29.85 -42.51
N GLY A 140 76.92 -28.56 -42.64
CA GLY A 140 77.63 -27.97 -43.79
C GLY A 140 79.15 -28.18 -43.83
N VAL A 141 79.75 -28.90 -42.86
CA VAL A 141 81.19 -29.20 -42.84
C VAL A 141 81.41 -30.70 -42.61
N LEU A 142 81.08 -31.52 -43.60
CA LEU A 142 81.74 -32.79 -43.81
C LEU A 142 82.63 -32.63 -45.06
N PRO A 143 83.98 -32.69 -44.94
CA PRO A 143 84.83 -32.81 -46.10
C PRO A 143 84.54 -34.17 -46.74
N ASN A 144 83.99 -34.15 -47.96
CA ASN A 144 83.83 -35.34 -48.76
C ASN A 144 85.23 -35.73 -49.29
N GLU A 145 86.03 -36.39 -48.45
CA GLU A 145 87.16 -37.19 -48.93
C GLU A 145 86.60 -38.43 -49.62
N ASN A 146 86.40 -38.33 -50.93
CA ASN A 146 86.70 -39.40 -51.90
C ASN A 146 86.16 -39.00 -53.28
N ASN A 147 87.08 -38.52 -54.14
CA ASN A 147 87.01 -38.71 -55.58
C ASN A 147 88.46 -38.86 -56.08
N GLN A 148 88.98 -40.08 -55.97
CA GLN A 148 90.03 -40.59 -56.84
C GLN A 148 89.44 -41.74 -57.64
N SER A 149 89.23 -41.51 -58.94
CA SER A 149 89.36 -42.43 -60.10
C SER A 149 88.43 -41.99 -61.22
#